data_AF-A0A6P7H8S2-F1
#
_entry.id   AF-A0A6P7H8S2-F1
#
_cell.length_a   1.000
_cell.length_b   1.000
_cell.length_c   1.000
_cell.angle_alpha   90.00
_cell.angle_beta   90.00
_cell.angle_gamma   90.00
#
_symmetry.space_group_name_H-M   'P 1'
#
loop_
_entity.id
_entity.type
_entity.pdbx_description
1 polymer ?
#
loop_
_entity_poly.entity_id
_entity_poly.type
_entity_poly.pdbx_seq_one_letter_code
_entity_poly.pdbx_strand_id
1 'polypeptide(L)'
;MDCRRVLPAIAAACFIGMVVSQTTLTPAVMNTTIIENVTGLTVTPVTFSSTTPGCLAFNLSSCEPCAPGSQYDNNTLLCTCCSDPGLCAFPGACLPCSRGFYQPLAGQQQCLPCNRGFYTNFTGSPLCLPCPAGTINNNTGQESCTSCPPGSFASQQSSTSCAPCALGSFCNSSGCSQCQMCPGGTEALQIAARGCTPCRPGMHKASHQTMCQICGSGFYQIHWGQESCDICPENHYCPSPDVNPIQCPSDAFCPEGSLSPGYCMETFFRKSGDTCELAPVTIALLVIGGGVALLFIILMVLRRRRDTDGELTVARTPLLRKERPQGRYYGLPCDAEPVYAGW
;
A
#
# COMPACT_ATOMS: atom_id res chain seq x y z
N MET A 1 69.24 -5.70 -9.07
CA MET A 1 68.07 -6.61 -9.05
C MET A 1 66.82 -5.74 -8.91
N ASP A 2 66.37 -5.01 -9.93
CA ASP A 2 66.37 -5.27 -11.37
C ASP A 2 65.65 -6.55 -11.76
N CYS A 3 64.44 -6.40 -12.30
CA CYS A 3 64.26 -6.60 -13.73
C CYS A 3 63.25 -5.54 -14.27
N ARG A 4 63.06 -5.48 -15.60
CA ARG A 4 62.60 -4.27 -16.32
C ARG A 4 61.94 -4.67 -17.66
N ARG A 5 61.15 -3.76 -18.26
CA ARG A 5 60.68 -3.77 -19.68
C ARG A 5 59.52 -4.75 -20.01
N VAL A 6 58.71 -4.61 -21.09
CA VAL A 6 58.36 -3.52 -22.05
C VAL A 6 57.03 -3.88 -22.78
N LEU A 7 56.36 -2.93 -23.43
CA LEU A 7 55.20 -3.15 -24.34
C LEU A 7 55.55 -4.03 -25.57
N PRO A 8 54.55 -4.54 -26.30
CA PRO A 8 54.40 -4.04 -27.67
C PRO A 8 52.97 -3.56 -27.99
N ALA A 9 52.78 -3.05 -29.21
CA ALA A 9 51.51 -2.50 -29.73
C ALA A 9 51.25 -2.98 -31.18
N ILE A 10 50.20 -2.42 -31.81
CA ILE A 10 49.78 -2.56 -33.22
C ILE A 10 48.86 -3.74 -33.55
N ALA A 11 47.58 -3.42 -33.73
CA ALA A 11 46.68 -3.92 -34.79
C ALA A 11 45.53 -2.91 -34.94
N ALA A 12 44.90 -2.80 -36.12
CA ALA A 12 43.92 -1.73 -36.41
C ALA A 12 42.73 -2.20 -37.25
N ALA A 13 41.56 -1.57 -37.07
CA ALA A 13 40.39 -1.64 -37.95
C ALA A 13 39.54 -0.36 -37.82
N CYS A 14 38.83 0.02 -38.88
CA CYS A 14 37.99 1.25 -38.97
C CYS A 14 36.52 0.94 -38.59
N PHE A 15 35.65 1.91 -38.25
CA PHE A 15 35.00 2.80 -39.23
C PHE A 15 34.00 3.81 -38.62
N ILE A 16 33.69 4.86 -39.42
CA ILE A 16 32.49 5.73 -39.43
C ILE A 16 32.28 6.62 -38.19
N GLY A 17 32.22 7.94 -38.43
CA GLY A 17 32.02 8.96 -37.39
C GLY A 17 30.56 9.40 -37.22
N MET A 18 30.34 10.30 -36.25
CA MET A 18 29.11 11.07 -36.10
C MET A 18 29.43 12.57 -36.13
N VAL A 19 28.64 13.33 -36.91
CA VAL A 19 28.73 14.80 -36.96
C VAL A 19 27.82 15.38 -35.87
N VAL A 20 28.39 16.11 -34.92
CA VAL A 20 27.64 16.79 -33.86
C VAL A 20 27.24 18.19 -34.34
N SER A 21 26.08 18.30 -34.99
CA SER A 21 25.47 19.59 -35.31
C SER A 21 24.82 20.19 -34.06
N GLN A 22 25.49 21.16 -33.43
CA GLN A 22 24.87 22.02 -32.42
C GLN A 22 24.16 23.19 -33.10
N THR A 23 22.84 23.24 -33.03
CA THR A 23 22.04 24.41 -33.48
C THR A 23 21.55 25.20 -32.27
N THR A 24 22.15 26.37 -32.06
CA THR A 24 21.77 27.30 -30.99
C THR A 24 20.45 28.01 -31.32
N LEU A 25 19.36 27.60 -30.66
CA LEU A 25 18.07 28.30 -30.72
C LEU A 25 18.15 29.63 -29.96
N THR A 26 18.15 30.74 -30.68
CA THR A 26 17.99 32.10 -30.12
C THR A 26 16.52 32.55 -30.19
N PRO A 27 15.96 33.15 -29.12
CA PRO A 27 14.58 33.63 -29.14
C PRO A 27 14.49 35.01 -29.82
N ALA A 28 13.97 35.05 -31.04
CA ALA A 28 13.71 36.29 -31.77
C ALA A 28 12.41 36.97 -31.28
N VAL A 29 12.51 37.76 -30.21
CA VAL A 29 11.43 38.67 -29.78
C VAL A 29 11.54 39.98 -30.54
N MET A 30 10.59 40.27 -31.42
CA MET A 30 10.55 41.52 -32.18
C MET A 30 9.42 42.43 -31.69
N ASN A 31 9.76 43.43 -30.87
CA ASN A 31 8.82 44.48 -30.45
C ASN A 31 8.54 45.43 -31.62
N THR A 32 7.27 45.65 -31.93
CA THR A 32 6.81 46.61 -32.95
C THR A 32 6.48 47.97 -32.33
N THR A 33 7.47 48.85 -32.23
CA THR A 33 7.24 50.28 -31.93
C THR A 33 6.88 51.03 -33.22
N ILE A 34 5.64 51.53 -33.30
CA ILE A 34 5.17 52.35 -34.41
C ILE A 34 5.72 53.77 -34.29
N ILE A 35 6.42 54.24 -35.32
CA ILE A 35 6.66 55.67 -35.58
C ILE A 35 6.46 55.91 -37.07
N GLU A 36 5.66 56.92 -37.41
CA GLU A 36 5.34 57.29 -38.79
C GLU A 36 6.44 58.18 -39.39
N ASN A 37 6.83 57.93 -40.64
CA ASN A 37 6.73 58.96 -41.68
C ASN A 37 6.95 58.45 -43.13
N VAL A 38 6.31 59.19 -44.03
CA VAL A 38 6.49 59.20 -45.50
C VAL A 38 7.97 59.50 -45.88
N THR A 39 8.53 59.11 -47.03
CA THR A 39 7.97 58.92 -48.39
C THR A 39 8.66 57.82 -49.21
N GLY A 40 7.93 57.22 -50.16
CA GLY A 40 8.48 57.08 -51.53
C GLY A 40 9.04 55.74 -51.98
N LEU A 41 8.22 54.68 -52.01
CA LEU A 41 8.38 53.59 -52.98
C LEU A 41 6.99 53.04 -53.36
N THR A 42 6.79 52.73 -54.64
CA THR A 42 5.46 52.44 -55.21
C THR A 42 4.99 51.02 -54.88
N VAL A 43 4.30 50.87 -53.74
CA VAL A 43 3.42 49.73 -53.52
C VAL A 43 2.22 49.87 -54.46
N THR A 44 2.23 49.17 -55.59
CA THR A 44 1.01 48.99 -56.39
C THR A 44 -0.01 48.24 -55.52
N PRO A 45 -1.18 48.83 -55.21
CA PRO A 45 -2.17 48.12 -54.43
C PRO A 45 -2.68 46.95 -55.28
N VAL A 46 -2.51 45.72 -54.78
CA VAL A 46 -3.25 44.57 -55.31
C VAL A 46 -4.69 44.71 -54.83
N THR A 47 -5.44 45.58 -55.51
CA THR A 47 -6.87 45.72 -55.34
C THR A 47 -7.51 44.39 -55.68
N PHE A 48 -8.16 43.75 -54.71
CA PHE A 48 -9.02 42.59 -54.93
C PHE A 48 -10.27 43.03 -55.70
N SER A 49 -10.11 43.27 -57.00
CA SER A 49 -11.20 43.44 -57.96
C SER A 49 -12.04 42.17 -57.98
N SER A 50 -13.36 42.32 -58.10
CA SER A 50 -14.35 41.25 -58.02
C SER A 50 -14.42 40.36 -59.27
N THR A 51 -13.27 40.03 -59.85
CA THR A 51 -13.09 39.05 -60.92
C THR A 51 -12.31 37.88 -60.35
N THR A 52 -12.97 36.74 -60.16
CA THR A 52 -12.32 35.49 -59.71
C THR A 52 -11.14 35.15 -60.63
N PRO A 53 -9.88 35.17 -60.14
CA PRO A 53 -8.73 34.92 -60.99
C PRO A 53 -8.65 33.43 -61.32
N GLY A 54 -9.13 33.07 -62.52
CA GLY A 54 -8.94 31.73 -63.06
C GLY A 54 -7.47 31.42 -63.31
N CYS A 55 -7.14 30.14 -63.49
CA CYS A 55 -5.77 29.63 -63.57
C CYS A 55 -4.86 30.27 -64.64
N LEU A 56 -5.46 30.94 -65.63
CA LEU A 56 -4.76 31.73 -66.65
C LEU A 56 -4.05 32.99 -66.10
N ALA A 57 -4.39 33.43 -64.88
CA ALA A 57 -3.76 34.57 -64.21
C ALA A 57 -2.53 34.19 -63.35
N PHE A 58 -2.28 32.89 -63.15
CA PHE A 58 -1.16 32.38 -62.34
C PHE A 58 -0.13 31.68 -63.23
N ASN A 59 1.15 31.80 -62.85
CA ASN A 59 2.23 31.12 -63.57
C ASN A 59 2.29 29.64 -63.15
N LEU A 60 1.71 28.76 -63.97
CA LEU A 60 1.56 27.33 -63.68
C LEU A 60 2.88 26.56 -63.41
N SER A 61 4.04 27.17 -63.64
CA SER A 61 5.35 26.59 -63.30
C SER A 61 5.77 26.75 -61.83
N SER A 62 4.99 27.46 -61.00
CA SER A 62 5.29 27.69 -59.57
C SER A 62 4.43 26.87 -58.59
N CYS A 63 3.89 25.72 -59.02
CA CYS A 63 3.19 24.79 -58.13
C CYS A 63 4.17 24.19 -57.11
N GLU A 64 3.89 24.37 -55.81
CA GLU A 64 4.75 23.89 -54.71
C GLU A 64 3.93 22.96 -53.80
N PRO A 65 4.50 21.84 -53.28
CA PRO A 65 3.77 20.93 -52.39
C PRO A 65 3.36 21.62 -51.08
N CYS A 66 2.17 21.29 -50.58
CA CYS A 66 1.69 21.80 -49.29
C CYS A 66 2.69 21.50 -48.17
N ALA A 67 3.03 22.51 -47.36
CA ALA A 67 3.96 22.36 -46.25
C ALA A 67 3.43 21.39 -45.16
N PRO A 68 4.31 20.73 -44.38
CA PRO A 68 3.89 19.92 -43.24
C PRO A 68 2.99 20.71 -42.28
N GLY A 69 1.94 20.06 -41.81
CA GLY A 69 0.84 20.68 -41.07
C GLY A 69 -0.33 21.17 -41.93
N SER A 70 -0.24 21.11 -43.26
CA SER A 70 -1.32 21.48 -44.18
C SER A 70 -1.69 20.35 -45.14
N GLN A 71 -2.90 20.42 -45.69
CA GLN A 71 -3.39 19.53 -46.75
C GLN A 71 -3.84 20.32 -47.98
N TYR A 72 -3.84 19.65 -49.13
CA TYR A 72 -4.54 20.11 -50.33
C TYR A 72 -6.05 20.21 -50.07
N ASP A 73 -6.70 21.24 -50.62
CA ASP A 73 -8.15 21.38 -50.69
C ASP A 73 -8.55 21.60 -52.15
N ASN A 74 -9.60 20.91 -52.59
CA ASN A 74 -10.10 21.01 -53.97
C ASN A 74 -11.13 22.13 -54.14
N ASN A 75 -11.50 22.84 -53.07
CA ASN A 75 -12.40 24.00 -53.11
C ASN A 75 -11.64 25.33 -53.25
N THR A 76 -10.34 25.37 -52.93
CA THR A 76 -9.52 26.58 -53.12
C THR A 76 -9.07 26.70 -54.57
N LEU A 77 -9.51 27.77 -55.24
CA LEU A 77 -9.16 28.11 -56.63
C LEU A 77 -7.65 28.10 -56.92
N LEU A 78 -6.81 28.30 -55.91
CA LEU A 78 -5.34 28.35 -56.01
C LEU A 78 -4.67 26.97 -55.93
N CYS A 79 -5.40 25.93 -55.52
CA CYS A 79 -4.95 24.53 -55.54
C CYS A 79 -5.47 23.83 -56.81
N THR A 80 -6.71 24.10 -57.24
CA THR A 80 -7.31 23.54 -58.47
C THR A 80 -6.60 23.91 -59.78
N CYS A 81 -5.61 24.81 -59.73
CA CYS A 81 -4.80 25.19 -60.89
C CYS A 81 -3.53 24.34 -61.09
N CYS A 82 -3.17 23.51 -60.10
CA CYS A 82 -2.06 22.56 -60.23
C CYS A 82 -2.62 21.18 -60.64
N SER A 83 -2.10 20.59 -61.71
CA SER A 83 -2.58 19.31 -62.26
C SER A 83 -2.30 18.11 -61.34
N ASP A 84 -1.26 18.20 -60.51
CA ASP A 84 -0.81 17.13 -59.62
C ASP A 84 -1.38 17.34 -58.19
N PRO A 85 -2.12 16.35 -57.63
CA PRO A 85 -2.84 16.53 -56.38
C PRO A 85 -1.90 16.50 -55.17
N GLY A 86 -1.90 17.58 -54.40
CA GLY A 86 -0.94 17.81 -53.29
C GLY A 86 -0.12 19.09 -53.45
N LEU A 87 -0.11 19.70 -54.64
CA LEU A 87 0.55 20.96 -54.94
C LEU A 87 -0.48 22.09 -55.08
N CYS A 88 -0.08 23.32 -54.70
CA CYS A 88 -0.88 24.53 -54.90
C CYS A 88 0.02 25.70 -55.36
N ALA A 89 -0.58 26.81 -55.81
CA ALA A 89 0.15 27.95 -56.39
C ALA A 89 1.12 28.67 -55.43
N PHE A 90 0.99 28.48 -54.11
CA PHE A 90 1.96 28.81 -53.08
C PHE A 90 1.61 28.05 -51.77
N PRO A 91 2.57 27.78 -50.85
CA PRO A 91 2.32 26.94 -49.67
C PRO A 91 1.23 27.47 -48.70
N GLY A 92 0.98 28.78 -48.70
CA GLY A 92 -0.11 29.42 -47.95
C GLY A 92 -1.51 29.29 -48.58
N ALA A 93 -1.64 28.67 -49.75
CA ALA A 93 -2.94 28.35 -50.37
C ALA A 93 -3.54 27.02 -49.89
N CYS A 94 -2.73 26.19 -49.23
CA CYS A 94 -3.14 24.91 -48.65
C CYS A 94 -3.94 25.11 -47.36
N LEU A 95 -4.89 24.20 -47.09
CA LEU A 95 -5.72 24.24 -45.89
C LEU A 95 -4.91 23.70 -44.69
N PRO A 96 -4.66 24.48 -43.62
CA PRO A 96 -3.97 23.96 -42.43
C PRO A 96 -4.82 22.89 -41.74
N CYS A 97 -4.18 21.86 -41.19
CA CYS A 97 -4.87 20.82 -40.44
C CYS A 97 -5.68 21.43 -39.29
N SER A 98 -6.91 20.94 -39.10
CA SER A 98 -7.71 21.23 -37.91
C SER A 98 -7.02 20.69 -36.64
N ARG A 99 -7.42 21.21 -35.49
CA ARG A 99 -6.96 20.67 -34.20
C ARG A 99 -7.34 19.19 -34.06
N GLY A 100 -6.53 18.45 -33.34
CA GLY A 100 -6.60 16.99 -33.28
C GLY A 100 -6.12 16.27 -34.52
N PHE A 101 -5.80 16.98 -35.61
CA PHE A 101 -5.21 16.42 -36.82
C PHE A 101 -3.81 16.99 -37.08
N TYR A 102 -2.96 16.21 -37.72
CA TYR A 102 -1.57 16.55 -38.01
C TYR A 102 -1.15 16.07 -39.39
N GLN A 103 -0.06 16.61 -39.93
CA GLN A 103 0.50 16.13 -41.19
C GLN A 103 2.04 16.27 -41.23
N PRO A 104 2.82 15.20 -41.01
CA PRO A 104 4.28 15.27 -40.95
C PRO A 104 4.96 15.38 -42.32
N LEU A 105 4.26 15.05 -43.42
CA LEU A 105 4.81 15.02 -44.77
C LEU A 105 4.27 16.17 -45.62
N ALA A 106 5.12 16.71 -46.50
CA ALA A 106 4.70 17.70 -47.50
C ALA A 106 3.88 17.04 -48.64
N GLY A 107 3.09 17.86 -49.34
CA GLY A 107 2.36 17.47 -50.54
C GLY A 107 1.15 16.54 -50.32
N GLN A 108 0.60 16.50 -49.10
CA GLN A 108 -0.42 15.53 -48.72
C GLN A 108 -1.85 16.04 -48.94
N GLN A 109 -2.76 15.11 -49.26
CA GLN A 109 -4.14 15.43 -49.63
C GLN A 109 -5.13 15.45 -48.45
N GLN A 110 -4.75 14.88 -47.31
CA GLN A 110 -5.57 14.78 -46.11
C GLN A 110 -4.68 14.88 -44.86
N CYS A 111 -5.18 15.50 -43.80
CA CYS A 111 -4.53 15.44 -42.48
C CYS A 111 -4.86 14.14 -41.74
N LEU A 112 -3.88 13.60 -41.04
CA LEU A 112 -4.01 12.38 -40.23
C LEU A 112 -4.58 12.74 -38.84
N PRO A 113 -5.51 11.96 -38.26
CA PRO A 113 -5.94 12.18 -36.88
C PRO A 113 -4.83 11.80 -35.90
N CYS A 114 -4.68 12.56 -34.81
CA CYS A 114 -3.82 12.14 -33.70
C CYS A 114 -4.29 10.80 -33.13
N ASN A 115 -3.35 9.90 -32.88
CA ASN A 115 -3.62 8.59 -32.29
C ASN A 115 -4.03 8.71 -30.81
N ARG A 116 -4.67 7.65 -30.27
CA ARG A 116 -4.94 7.53 -28.82
C ARG A 116 -3.63 7.77 -28.04
N GLY A 117 -3.72 8.49 -26.93
CA GLY A 117 -2.56 8.94 -26.15
C GLY A 117 -1.87 10.21 -26.68
N PHE A 118 -2.26 10.73 -27.84
CA PHE A 118 -1.69 11.94 -28.43
C PHE A 118 -2.77 12.97 -28.77
N TYR A 119 -2.40 14.25 -28.83
CA TYR A 119 -3.31 15.37 -29.12
C TYR A 119 -2.60 16.48 -29.90
N THR A 120 -3.36 17.42 -30.47
CA THR A 120 -2.82 18.73 -30.84
C THR A 120 -3.88 19.82 -30.76
N ASN A 121 -3.58 20.91 -30.04
CA ASN A 121 -4.44 22.07 -29.85
C ASN A 121 -4.14 23.21 -30.84
N PHE A 122 -3.18 23.02 -31.75
CA PHE A 122 -2.81 23.99 -32.78
C PHE A 122 -3.33 23.56 -34.15
N THR A 123 -3.92 24.50 -34.89
CA THR A 123 -4.15 24.34 -36.32
C THR A 123 -2.82 24.41 -37.08
N GLY A 124 -2.67 23.66 -38.16
CA GLY A 124 -1.42 23.64 -38.92
C GLY A 124 -0.33 22.73 -38.32
N SER A 125 -0.69 21.71 -37.54
CA SER A 125 0.28 20.96 -36.73
C SER A 125 1.02 19.88 -37.53
N PRO A 126 2.37 19.85 -37.55
CA PRO A 126 3.14 18.81 -38.24
C PRO A 126 3.28 17.51 -37.41
N LEU A 127 2.94 17.54 -36.12
CA LEU A 127 3.08 16.43 -35.18
C LEU A 127 1.97 16.46 -34.11
N CYS A 128 1.74 15.34 -33.43
CA CYS A 128 0.92 15.30 -32.23
C CYS A 128 1.78 15.20 -30.97
N LEU A 129 1.38 15.91 -29.93
CA LEU A 129 2.03 15.88 -28.61
C LEU A 129 1.50 14.68 -27.80
N PRO A 130 2.34 13.98 -27.02
CA PRO A 130 1.86 12.95 -26.11
C PRO A 130 1.09 13.58 -24.95
N CYS A 131 0.03 12.91 -24.48
CA CYS A 131 -0.67 13.32 -23.26
C CYS A 131 0.31 13.31 -22.07
N PRO A 132 0.40 14.40 -21.28
CA PRO A 132 1.21 14.41 -20.06
C PRO A 132 0.65 13.44 -19.01
N ALA A 133 1.51 12.95 -18.13
CA ALA A 133 1.11 12.09 -17.01
C ALA A 133 -0.01 12.73 -16.18
N GLY A 134 -0.96 11.92 -15.72
CA GLY A 134 -2.22 12.35 -15.12
C GLY A 134 -3.35 12.64 -16.12
N THR A 135 -3.05 12.77 -17.42
CA THR A 135 -4.06 12.92 -18.48
C THR A 135 -4.05 11.74 -19.43
N ILE A 136 -5.17 11.53 -20.12
CA ILE A 136 -5.36 10.47 -21.11
C ILE A 136 -5.98 11.01 -22.39
N ASN A 137 -5.74 10.32 -23.50
CA ASN A 137 -6.61 10.42 -24.66
C ASN A 137 -7.04 9.02 -25.12
N ASN A 138 -8.32 8.71 -25.00
CA ASN A 138 -8.90 7.43 -25.41
C ASN A 138 -9.59 7.49 -26.80
N ASN A 139 -9.48 8.58 -27.55
CA ASN A 139 -10.07 8.73 -28.88
C ASN A 139 -8.99 9.13 -29.91
N THR A 140 -9.26 8.92 -31.19
CA THR A 140 -8.45 9.53 -32.25
C THR A 140 -8.95 10.95 -32.55
N GLY A 141 -8.09 11.81 -33.10
CA GLY A 141 -8.50 13.14 -33.58
C GLY A 141 -8.77 14.19 -32.49
N GLN A 142 -8.15 14.08 -31.30
CA GLN A 142 -8.48 14.94 -30.16
C GLN A 142 -7.64 16.22 -30.03
N GLU A 143 -8.31 17.33 -29.70
CA GLU A 143 -7.67 18.64 -29.49
C GLU A 143 -6.93 18.74 -28.15
N SER A 144 -7.28 17.89 -27.18
CA SER A 144 -6.74 17.94 -25.81
C SER A 144 -6.82 16.57 -25.12
N CYS A 145 -6.10 16.41 -24.00
CA CYS A 145 -6.16 15.22 -23.16
C CYS A 145 -7.05 15.44 -21.94
N THR A 146 -7.88 14.45 -21.62
CA THR A 146 -8.77 14.47 -20.46
C THR A 146 -8.00 14.11 -19.19
N SER A 147 -8.13 14.93 -18.14
CA SER A 147 -7.54 14.60 -16.83
C SER A 147 -8.19 13.35 -16.22
N CYS A 148 -7.40 12.48 -15.60
CA CYS A 148 -7.94 11.34 -14.86
C CYS A 148 -8.84 11.80 -13.70
N PRO A 149 -10.04 11.20 -13.51
CA PRO A 149 -10.94 11.58 -12.44
C PRO A 149 -10.37 11.24 -11.05
N PRO A 150 -10.77 11.98 -9.98
CA PRO A 150 -10.34 11.70 -8.61
C PRO A 150 -10.57 10.24 -8.21
N GLY A 151 -9.53 9.64 -7.64
CA GLY A 151 -9.42 8.19 -7.40
C GLY A 151 -8.66 7.42 -8.49
N SER A 152 -8.21 8.08 -9.57
CA SER A 152 -7.47 7.39 -10.65
C SER A 152 -6.28 8.21 -11.15
N PHE A 153 -5.30 7.52 -11.73
CA PHE A 153 -4.02 8.09 -12.13
C PHE A 153 -3.56 7.59 -13.51
N ALA A 154 -2.64 8.32 -14.12
CA ALA A 154 -1.91 7.88 -15.31
C ALA A 154 -0.42 8.21 -15.16
N SER A 155 0.40 7.20 -14.85
CA SER A 155 1.83 7.40 -14.55
C SER A 155 2.72 7.61 -15.78
N GLN A 156 2.28 7.14 -16.95
CA GLN A 156 3.02 7.25 -18.19
C GLN A 156 2.48 8.39 -19.06
N GLN A 157 3.37 9.04 -19.81
CA GLN A 157 2.97 9.89 -20.92
C GLN A 157 2.30 9.04 -22.02
N SER A 158 1.48 9.67 -22.85
CA SER A 158 0.67 9.01 -23.89
C SER A 158 -0.29 7.92 -23.43
N SER A 159 -0.72 7.96 -22.16
CA SER A 159 -1.71 7.01 -21.65
C SER A 159 -3.07 7.14 -22.36
N THR A 160 -3.73 6.01 -22.54
CA THR A 160 -5.06 5.89 -23.16
C THR A 160 -6.16 5.63 -22.15
N SER A 161 -5.81 5.27 -20.91
CA SER A 161 -6.74 4.95 -19.82
C SER A 161 -6.15 5.34 -18.45
N CYS A 162 -7.03 5.51 -17.46
CA CYS A 162 -6.65 5.83 -16.09
C CYS A 162 -6.70 4.56 -15.23
N ALA A 163 -5.63 4.27 -14.51
CA ALA A 163 -5.61 3.18 -13.54
C ALA A 163 -6.29 3.65 -12.22
N PRO A 164 -7.13 2.83 -11.58
CA PRO A 164 -7.67 3.16 -10.26
C PRO A 164 -6.55 3.12 -9.20
N CYS A 165 -6.65 3.96 -8.16
CA CYS A 165 -5.77 3.81 -6.99
C CYS A 165 -6.00 2.46 -6.30
N ALA A 166 -4.92 1.80 -5.92
CA ALA A 166 -4.95 0.58 -5.13
C ALA A 166 -5.41 0.84 -3.68
N LEU A 167 -5.80 -0.21 -2.96
CA LEU A 167 -6.13 -0.13 -1.53
C LEU A 167 -4.98 0.48 -0.73
N GLY A 168 -5.30 1.26 0.30
CA GLY A 168 -4.32 2.07 1.05
C GLY A 168 -3.75 3.27 0.30
N SER A 169 -4.11 3.49 -0.97
CA SER A 169 -3.71 4.64 -1.79
C SER A 169 -4.91 5.50 -2.20
N PHE A 170 -4.70 6.79 -2.40
CA PHE A 170 -5.75 7.73 -2.82
C PHE A 170 -5.26 8.76 -3.87
N CYS A 171 -6.22 9.43 -4.50
CA CYS A 171 -6.00 10.57 -5.39
C CYS A 171 -7.19 11.55 -5.23
N ASN A 172 -6.96 12.72 -4.62
CA ASN A 172 -8.02 13.68 -4.28
C ASN A 172 -8.36 14.65 -5.42
N SER A 173 -7.38 15.03 -6.24
CA SER A 173 -7.54 15.90 -7.40
C SER A 173 -7.86 15.12 -8.68
N SER A 174 -8.33 15.82 -9.71
CA SER A 174 -8.24 15.31 -11.08
C SER A 174 -6.82 15.47 -11.59
N GLY A 175 -6.32 14.51 -12.37
CA GLY A 175 -5.02 14.63 -13.03
C GLY A 175 -3.83 14.07 -12.25
N CYS A 176 -4.03 13.15 -11.29
CA CYS A 176 -2.92 12.52 -10.58
C CYS A 176 -2.01 11.72 -11.54
N SER A 177 -0.71 12.02 -11.55
CA SER A 177 0.30 11.16 -12.20
C SER A 177 0.58 9.88 -11.39
N GLN A 178 0.38 9.91 -10.08
CA GLN A 178 0.55 8.78 -9.17
C GLN A 178 -0.42 8.93 -7.98
N CYS A 179 -0.90 7.81 -7.43
CA CYS A 179 -1.67 7.83 -6.19
C CYS A 179 -0.74 8.01 -4.98
N GLN A 180 -1.20 8.76 -3.98
CA GLN A 180 -0.51 8.95 -2.71
C GLN A 180 -0.91 7.83 -1.74
N MET A 181 0.05 7.31 -0.96
CA MET A 181 -0.26 6.40 0.15
C MET A 181 -0.99 7.18 1.25
N CYS A 182 -1.97 6.56 1.90
CA CYS A 182 -2.60 7.16 3.07
C CYS A 182 -1.60 7.22 4.25
N PRO A 183 -1.48 8.37 4.94
CA PRO A 183 -0.56 8.53 6.07
C PRO A 183 -0.91 7.60 7.24
N GLY A 184 -0.06 7.60 8.28
CA GLY A 184 -0.36 6.91 9.52
C GLY A 184 -1.72 7.33 10.09
N GLY A 185 -2.36 6.41 10.81
CA GLY A 185 -3.72 6.57 11.32
C GLY A 185 -4.83 6.62 10.27
N THR A 186 -4.56 6.60 8.96
CA THR A 186 -5.61 6.69 7.93
C THR A 186 -5.46 5.66 6.83
N GLU A 187 -6.57 5.12 6.34
CA GLU A 187 -6.61 4.07 5.32
C GLU A 187 -7.54 4.41 4.15
N ALA A 188 -7.34 3.73 3.02
CA ALA A 188 -8.25 3.77 1.88
C ALA A 188 -8.93 2.40 1.74
N LEU A 189 -10.15 2.29 2.29
CA LEU A 189 -10.98 1.07 2.34
C LEU A 189 -11.48 0.56 0.98
N GLN A 190 -11.27 1.29 -0.11
CA GLN A 190 -11.82 1.01 -1.43
C GLN A 190 -10.78 1.27 -2.52
N ILE A 191 -10.86 0.52 -3.62
CA ILE A 191 -10.14 0.88 -4.85
C ILE A 191 -10.70 2.20 -5.39
N ALA A 192 -9.85 2.95 -6.07
CA ALA A 192 -10.14 4.31 -6.55
C ALA A 192 -10.57 5.32 -5.46
N ALA A 193 -9.99 5.21 -4.26
CA ALA A 193 -10.29 6.14 -3.17
C ALA A 193 -9.89 7.60 -3.49
N ARG A 194 -10.78 8.53 -3.14
CA ARG A 194 -10.57 9.99 -3.30
C ARG A 194 -9.92 10.65 -2.09
N GLY A 195 -9.76 9.91 -1.01
CA GLY A 195 -9.21 10.37 0.26
C GLY A 195 -9.12 9.20 1.24
N CYS A 196 -8.51 9.44 2.39
CA CYS A 196 -8.32 8.44 3.43
C CYS A 196 -9.34 8.64 4.56
N THR A 197 -9.82 7.55 5.13
CA THR A 197 -10.63 7.54 6.36
C THR A 197 -9.74 7.25 7.57
N PRO A 198 -9.91 7.93 8.72
CA PRO A 198 -9.15 7.60 9.93
C PRO A 198 -9.51 6.20 10.44
N CYS A 199 -8.53 5.51 11.03
CA CYS A 199 -8.75 4.27 11.77
C CYS A 199 -9.81 4.49 12.86
N ARG A 200 -10.64 3.47 13.07
CA ARG A 200 -11.65 3.46 14.15
C ARG A 200 -10.97 3.23 15.51
N PRO A 201 -11.61 3.60 16.63
CA PRO A 201 -11.23 3.10 17.94
C PRO A 201 -11.05 1.57 17.95
N GLY A 202 -10.10 1.09 18.74
CA GLY A 202 -9.62 -0.30 18.74
C GLY A 202 -8.68 -0.65 17.58
N MET A 203 -8.36 0.30 16.69
CA MET A 203 -7.47 0.10 15.55
C MET A 203 -6.41 1.20 15.42
N HIS A 204 -5.26 0.84 14.85
CA HIS A 204 -4.15 1.74 14.58
C HIS A 204 -3.54 1.48 13.19
N LYS A 205 -2.70 2.41 12.69
CA LYS A 205 -1.96 2.21 11.44
C LYS A 205 -0.65 2.98 11.43
N ALA A 206 0.48 2.28 11.43
CA ALA A 206 1.77 2.90 11.20
C ALA A 206 1.89 3.43 9.75
N SER A 207 2.72 4.46 9.54
CA SER A 207 2.95 5.08 8.22
C SER A 207 3.34 4.09 7.11
N HIS A 208 3.96 2.95 7.45
CA HIS A 208 4.40 1.91 6.50
C HIS A 208 3.29 0.90 6.10
N GLN A 209 2.17 0.88 6.82
CA GLN A 209 1.07 -0.06 6.60
C GLN A 209 0.05 0.53 5.61
N THR A 210 -0.67 -0.33 4.88
CA THR A 210 -1.68 0.07 3.88
C THR A 210 -3.11 0.14 4.43
N MET A 211 -3.42 -0.62 5.48
CA MET A 211 -4.73 -0.72 6.13
C MET A 211 -4.58 -0.66 7.65
N CYS A 212 -5.64 -0.27 8.37
CA CYS A 212 -5.66 -0.26 9.82
C CYS A 212 -5.61 -1.69 10.38
N GLN A 213 -4.85 -1.89 11.45
CA GLN A 213 -4.76 -3.14 12.22
C GLN A 213 -5.51 -2.98 13.54
N ILE A 214 -6.11 -4.06 14.04
CA ILE A 214 -6.71 -4.09 15.38
C ILE A 214 -5.57 -4.11 16.42
N CYS A 215 -5.73 -3.42 17.55
CA CYS A 215 -4.76 -3.48 18.64
C CYS A 215 -4.55 -4.92 19.14
N GLY A 216 -3.31 -5.26 19.49
CA GLY A 216 -2.99 -6.57 20.08
C GLY A 216 -3.62 -6.78 21.45
N SER A 217 -3.68 -8.04 21.91
CA SER A 217 -4.11 -8.38 23.26
C SER A 217 -3.33 -7.60 24.32
N GLY A 218 -4.03 -6.91 25.22
CA GLY A 218 -3.42 -6.05 26.24
C GLY A 218 -3.13 -4.62 25.80
N PHE A 219 -3.43 -4.27 24.55
CA PHE A 219 -3.35 -2.89 24.03
C PHE A 219 -4.74 -2.37 23.67
N TYR A 220 -4.94 -1.05 23.81
CA TYR A 220 -6.19 -0.36 23.52
C TYR A 220 -5.92 0.94 22.77
N GLN A 221 -6.95 1.50 22.13
CA GLN A 221 -6.90 2.84 21.55
C GLN A 221 -8.32 3.40 21.38
N ILE A 222 -8.69 4.39 22.19
CA ILE A 222 -10.04 5.00 22.15
C ILE A 222 -10.17 6.12 21.11
N HIS A 223 -9.06 6.63 20.59
CA HIS A 223 -9.07 7.78 19.66
C HIS A 223 -9.05 7.35 18.20
N TRP A 224 -9.76 8.12 17.37
CA TRP A 224 -9.77 7.93 15.92
C TRP A 224 -8.41 8.32 15.32
N GLY A 225 -7.97 7.55 14.33
CA GLY A 225 -6.88 7.92 13.45
C GLY A 225 -5.48 7.84 14.06
N GLN A 226 -5.23 6.85 14.93
CA GLN A 226 -3.96 6.70 15.65
C GLN A 226 -2.94 5.80 14.95
N GLU A 227 -1.65 6.08 15.14
CA GLU A 227 -0.56 5.29 14.53
C GLU A 227 -0.18 4.05 15.36
N SER A 228 -0.36 4.12 16.69
CA SER A 228 -0.07 3.07 17.66
C SER A 228 -1.23 2.86 18.65
N CYS A 229 -1.22 1.70 19.31
CA CYS A 229 -2.08 1.43 20.46
C CYS A 229 -1.28 1.58 21.76
N ASP A 230 -1.97 2.00 22.82
CA ASP A 230 -1.41 2.19 24.15
C ASP A 230 -1.56 0.89 24.96
N ILE A 231 -0.61 0.57 25.84
CA ILE A 231 -0.70 -0.61 26.71
C ILE A 231 -1.75 -0.38 27.79
N CYS A 232 -2.59 -1.38 28.07
CA CYS A 232 -3.56 -1.30 29.16
C CYS A 232 -2.81 -1.15 30.50
N PRO A 233 -3.01 -0.06 31.26
CA PRO A 233 -2.17 0.26 32.42
C PRO A 233 -2.45 -0.63 33.62
N GLU A 234 -1.50 -0.68 34.56
CA GLU A 234 -1.68 -1.37 35.85
C GLU A 234 -2.96 -0.92 36.59
N ASN A 235 -3.50 -1.81 37.40
CA ASN A 235 -4.74 -1.61 38.16
C ASN A 235 -5.99 -1.35 37.28
N HIS A 236 -5.89 -1.61 35.98
CA HIS A 236 -7.00 -1.54 35.03
C HIS A 236 -7.04 -2.80 34.14
N TYR A 237 -8.19 -3.06 33.52
CA TYR A 237 -8.33 -4.06 32.48
C TYR A 237 -9.09 -3.52 31.27
N CYS A 238 -8.75 -4.03 30.09
CA CYS A 238 -9.24 -3.57 28.79
C CYS A 238 -9.89 -4.75 28.06
N PRO A 239 -11.20 -5.01 28.25
CA PRO A 239 -11.86 -6.21 27.71
C PRO A 239 -12.03 -6.17 26.19
N SER A 240 -11.93 -5.01 25.57
CA SER A 240 -11.91 -4.80 24.12
C SER A 240 -11.05 -3.56 23.82
N PRO A 241 -10.34 -3.50 22.68
CA PRO A 241 -9.34 -2.47 22.42
C PRO A 241 -9.95 -1.08 22.12
N ASP A 242 -11.24 -1.01 21.82
CA ASP A 242 -12.03 0.20 21.60
C ASP A 242 -12.61 0.80 22.90
N VAL A 243 -12.42 0.13 24.04
CA VAL A 243 -12.97 0.52 25.34
C VAL A 243 -11.90 1.20 26.21
N ASN A 244 -12.27 2.26 26.93
CA ASN A 244 -11.40 2.92 27.90
C ASN A 244 -11.03 1.97 29.05
N PRO A 245 -9.79 1.96 29.56
CA PRO A 245 -9.38 1.10 30.66
C PRO A 245 -10.34 1.16 31.85
N ILE A 246 -10.79 0.00 32.31
CA ILE A 246 -11.75 -0.15 33.41
C ILE A 246 -10.96 -0.43 34.69
N GLN A 247 -11.24 0.29 35.78
CA GLN A 247 -10.57 0.08 37.06
C GLN A 247 -10.77 -1.37 37.56
N CYS A 248 -9.69 -1.99 38.02
CA CYS A 248 -9.69 -3.34 38.55
C CYS A 248 -10.52 -3.42 39.84
N PRO A 249 -11.36 -4.46 40.03
CA PRO A 249 -11.97 -4.76 41.33
C PRO A 249 -10.92 -4.88 42.44
N SER A 250 -11.26 -4.45 43.67
CA SER A 250 -10.29 -4.38 44.77
C SER A 250 -9.79 -5.77 45.21
N ASP A 251 -10.61 -6.79 45.02
CA ASP A 251 -10.41 -8.22 45.19
C ASP A 251 -9.61 -8.89 44.04
N ALA A 252 -9.48 -8.24 42.88
CA ALA A 252 -8.84 -8.79 41.69
C ALA A 252 -7.43 -8.24 41.42
N PHE A 253 -6.65 -8.98 40.65
CA PHE A 253 -5.32 -8.66 40.12
C PHE A 253 -5.45 -8.24 38.65
N CYS A 254 -4.85 -7.09 38.29
CA CYS A 254 -4.79 -6.57 36.93
C CYS A 254 -3.41 -5.90 36.67
N PRO A 255 -2.39 -6.67 36.22
CA PRO A 255 -1.12 -6.12 35.73
C PRO A 255 -1.28 -5.41 34.38
N GLU A 256 -0.21 -4.78 33.88
CA GLU A 256 -0.18 -4.23 32.52
C GLU A 256 -0.63 -5.27 31.47
N GLY A 257 -1.42 -4.82 30.49
CA GLY A 257 -1.95 -5.68 29.43
C GLY A 257 -3.14 -6.57 29.83
N SER A 258 -3.75 -6.38 30.99
CA SER A 258 -4.89 -7.18 31.44
C SER A 258 -6.12 -7.04 30.54
N LEU A 259 -6.63 -8.15 30.01
CA LEU A 259 -7.92 -8.21 29.31
C LEU A 259 -9.11 -8.40 30.28
N SER A 260 -8.85 -9.00 31.44
CA SER A 260 -9.88 -9.36 32.44
C SER A 260 -9.28 -9.40 33.84
N PRO A 261 -10.04 -9.07 34.90
CA PRO A 261 -9.59 -9.24 36.29
C PRO A 261 -9.30 -10.70 36.62
N GLY A 262 -8.11 -10.98 37.16
CA GLY A 262 -7.74 -12.28 37.72
C GLY A 262 -8.06 -12.36 39.22
N TYR A 263 -8.72 -13.43 39.67
CA TYR A 263 -9.10 -13.61 41.07
C TYR A 263 -8.24 -14.69 41.74
N CYS A 264 -8.03 -14.57 43.06
CA CYS A 264 -7.47 -15.68 43.84
C CYS A 264 -8.48 -16.84 43.95
N MET A 265 -8.02 -18.03 44.33
CA MET A 265 -8.92 -19.16 44.61
C MET A 265 -9.64 -18.92 45.95
N GLU A 266 -10.81 -18.28 45.90
CA GLU A 266 -11.63 -17.77 47.02
C GLU A 266 -11.80 -18.73 48.23
N THR A 267 -11.76 -20.05 48.00
CA THR A 267 -11.89 -21.06 49.04
C THR A 267 -10.65 -21.22 49.94
N PHE A 268 -9.47 -20.79 49.48
CA PHE A 268 -8.21 -21.00 50.19
C PHE A 268 -7.31 -19.77 50.29
N PHE A 269 -7.37 -18.85 49.33
CA PHE A 269 -6.44 -17.74 49.20
C PHE A 269 -7.14 -16.39 49.05
N ARG A 270 -6.53 -15.34 49.57
CA ARG A 270 -6.97 -13.94 49.51
C ARG A 270 -5.86 -13.08 48.91
N LYS A 271 -6.24 -12.08 48.11
CA LYS A 271 -5.33 -11.06 47.57
C LYS A 271 -4.64 -10.27 48.71
N SER A 272 -3.32 -10.16 48.62
CA SER A 272 -2.43 -9.36 49.46
C SER A 272 -1.38 -8.70 48.56
N GLY A 273 -1.55 -7.40 48.30
CA GLY A 273 -0.86 -6.72 47.21
C GLY A 273 -1.13 -7.44 45.88
N ASP A 274 -0.05 -7.82 45.20
CA ASP A 274 -0.05 -8.56 43.93
C ASP A 274 0.04 -10.08 44.09
N THR A 275 -0.09 -10.60 45.32
CA THR A 275 0.06 -12.02 45.64
C THR A 275 -1.21 -12.61 46.27
N CYS A 276 -1.40 -13.92 46.13
CA CYS A 276 -2.46 -14.66 46.80
C CYS A 276 -1.90 -15.34 48.07
N GLU A 277 -2.17 -14.77 49.25
CA GLU A 277 -1.83 -15.35 50.56
C GLU A 277 -2.93 -16.30 51.04
N LEU A 278 -2.63 -17.23 51.97
CA LEU A 278 -3.66 -18.09 52.56
C LEU A 278 -4.66 -17.27 53.38
N ALA A 279 -5.95 -17.53 53.21
CA ALA A 279 -6.99 -16.91 54.03
C ALA A 279 -6.82 -17.29 55.51
N PRO A 280 -7.00 -16.38 56.49
CA PRO A 280 -6.85 -16.69 57.91
C PRO A 280 -7.71 -17.88 58.39
N VAL A 281 -8.86 -18.11 57.75
CA VAL A 281 -9.75 -19.25 57.99
C VAL A 281 -9.10 -20.57 57.58
N THR A 282 -8.38 -20.63 56.47
CA THR A 282 -7.75 -21.89 56.00
C THR A 282 -6.47 -22.19 56.77
N ILE A 283 -5.73 -21.16 57.21
CA ILE A 283 -4.66 -21.31 58.21
C ILE A 283 -5.23 -21.91 59.50
N ALA A 284 -6.34 -21.39 60.02
CA ALA A 284 -6.98 -21.91 61.23
C ALA A 284 -7.46 -23.37 61.06
N LEU A 285 -8.08 -23.72 59.92
CA LEU A 285 -8.51 -25.09 59.62
C LEU A 285 -7.33 -26.06 59.52
N LEU A 286 -6.21 -25.66 58.91
CA LEU A 286 -4.99 -26.48 58.84
C LEU A 286 -4.38 -26.72 60.23
N VAL A 287 -4.35 -25.69 61.09
CA VAL A 287 -3.86 -25.82 62.49
C VAL A 287 -4.77 -26.74 63.31
N ILE A 288 -6.10 -26.59 63.21
CA ILE A 288 -7.06 -27.43 63.94
C ILE A 288 -7.00 -28.88 63.43
N GLY A 289 -7.04 -29.09 62.12
CA GLY A 289 -6.97 -30.43 61.50
C GLY A 289 -5.66 -31.14 61.81
N GLY A 290 -4.52 -30.43 61.71
CA GLY A 290 -3.21 -30.94 62.10
C GLY A 290 -3.13 -31.30 63.58
N GLY A 291 -3.66 -30.46 64.46
CA GLY A 291 -3.74 -30.72 65.90
C GLY A 291 -4.57 -31.96 66.26
N VAL A 292 -5.73 -32.14 65.62
CA VAL A 292 -6.59 -33.31 65.80
C VAL A 292 -5.92 -34.58 65.26
N ALA A 293 -5.28 -34.52 64.09
CA ALA A 293 -4.55 -35.65 63.52
C ALA A 293 -3.35 -36.06 64.40
N LEU A 294 -2.58 -35.10 64.90
CA LEU A 294 -1.44 -35.35 65.80
C LEU A 294 -1.91 -35.94 67.14
N LEU A 295 -3.00 -35.43 67.71
CA LEU A 295 -3.62 -36.01 68.91
C LEU A 295 -4.13 -37.43 68.66
N PHE A 296 -4.72 -37.72 67.50
CA PHE A 296 -5.14 -39.08 67.13
C PHE A 296 -3.93 -40.02 66.99
N ILE A 297 -2.84 -39.58 66.38
CA ILE A 297 -1.57 -40.33 66.30
C ILE A 297 -1.01 -40.61 67.70
N ILE A 298 -1.00 -39.61 68.61
CA ILE A 298 -0.60 -39.80 70.01
C ILE A 298 -1.49 -40.86 70.68
N LEU A 299 -2.81 -40.79 70.52
CA LEU A 299 -3.73 -41.79 71.08
C LEU A 299 -3.51 -43.18 70.49
N MET A 300 -3.19 -43.32 69.21
CA MET A 300 -2.82 -44.61 68.61
C MET A 300 -1.49 -45.15 69.14
N VAL A 301 -0.48 -44.29 69.35
CA VAL A 301 0.81 -44.68 69.94
C VAL A 301 0.66 -45.06 71.42
N LEU A 302 -0.16 -44.35 72.18
CA LEU A 302 -0.46 -44.67 73.58
C LEU A 302 -1.29 -45.96 73.71
N ARG A 303 -2.22 -46.23 72.78
CA ARG A 303 -2.89 -47.54 72.69
C ARG A 303 -1.87 -48.64 72.40
N ARG A 304 -1.09 -48.54 71.30
CA ARG A 304 -0.06 -49.52 70.95
C ARG A 304 0.94 -49.79 72.08
N ARG A 305 1.38 -48.77 72.83
CA ARG A 305 2.22 -48.95 74.03
C ARG A 305 1.50 -49.76 75.11
N ARG A 306 0.25 -49.40 75.45
CA ARG A 306 -0.56 -50.14 76.42
C ARG A 306 -0.80 -51.59 75.99
N ASP A 307 -0.97 -51.83 74.70
CA ASP A 307 -1.12 -53.19 74.16
C ASP A 307 0.18 -54.00 74.35
N THR A 308 1.35 -53.42 74.02
CA THR A 308 2.66 -54.08 74.26
C THR A 308 3.01 -54.25 75.75
N ASP A 309 2.65 -53.29 76.60
CA ASP A 309 2.84 -53.39 78.06
C ASP A 309 1.92 -54.48 78.63
N GLY A 310 0.70 -54.62 78.09
CA GLY A 310 -0.23 -55.70 78.42
C GLY A 310 0.35 -57.08 78.10
N GLU A 311 0.91 -57.26 76.91
CA GLU A 311 1.55 -58.52 76.49
C GLU A 311 2.72 -58.91 77.42
N LEU A 312 3.48 -57.91 77.90
CA LEU A 312 4.56 -58.10 78.87
C LEU A 312 4.07 -58.58 80.26
N THR A 313 2.82 -58.29 80.65
CA THR A 313 2.24 -58.80 81.91
C THR A 313 1.76 -60.25 81.81
N VAL A 314 1.43 -60.74 80.62
CA VAL A 314 0.94 -62.12 80.39
C VAL A 314 2.08 -63.14 80.40
N ALA A 315 3.32 -62.71 80.14
CA ALA A 315 4.52 -63.56 80.02
C ALA A 315 5.05 -64.17 81.35
N ARG A 316 4.20 -64.36 82.39
CA ARG A 316 4.64 -64.71 83.76
C ARG A 316 3.94 -65.93 84.40
N THR A 317 3.67 -66.97 83.62
CA THR A 317 3.32 -68.33 84.11
C THR A 317 4.07 -69.44 83.33
N PRO A 318 4.37 -70.60 83.95
CA PRO A 318 5.29 -71.60 83.39
C PRO A 318 4.69 -72.53 82.31
N LEU A 319 5.60 -73.18 81.57
CA LEU A 319 5.35 -74.05 80.40
C LEU A 319 4.91 -75.48 80.77
N LEU A 320 4.17 -76.18 79.86
CA LEU A 320 4.51 -77.56 79.40
C LEU A 320 3.64 -78.13 78.23
N ARG A 321 4.14 -77.94 77.00
CA ARG A 321 4.36 -78.94 75.90
C ARG A 321 3.23 -79.82 75.29
N LYS A 322 3.47 -80.16 73.99
CA LYS A 322 2.83 -81.11 73.03
C LYS A 322 1.65 -80.52 72.21
N GLU A 323 1.53 -80.76 70.89
CA GLU A 323 2.32 -81.58 69.94
C GLU A 323 2.33 -80.98 68.48
N ARG A 324 3.12 -81.56 67.57
CA ARG A 324 3.22 -81.27 66.10
C ARG A 324 2.67 -82.49 65.31
N PRO A 325 2.60 -82.54 63.94
CA PRO A 325 3.03 -81.60 62.89
C PRO A 325 1.81 -81.16 62.01
N GLN A 326 1.82 -80.66 60.76
CA GLN A 326 2.83 -80.46 59.69
C GLN A 326 2.80 -79.00 59.14
N GLY A 327 2.58 -78.81 57.83
CA GLY A 327 2.48 -77.51 57.14
C GLY A 327 2.32 -77.65 55.61
N ARG A 328 2.39 -76.54 54.86
CA ARG A 328 2.59 -76.50 53.40
C ARG A 328 3.20 -75.15 52.96
N TYR A 329 3.58 -75.03 51.68
CA TYR A 329 4.54 -74.03 51.16
C TYR A 329 4.09 -73.52 49.77
N TYR A 330 4.45 -72.27 49.44
CA TYR A 330 4.38 -71.60 48.11
C TYR A 330 3.00 -71.31 47.48
N GLY A 331 2.92 -70.21 46.71
CA GLY A 331 1.87 -69.98 45.69
C GLY A 331 1.37 -68.53 45.52
N LEU A 332 1.99 -67.76 44.61
CA LEU A 332 1.31 -66.75 43.77
C LEU A 332 0.89 -67.43 42.45
N PRO A 333 0.12 -66.82 41.52
CA PRO A 333 -0.48 -65.46 41.50
C PRO A 333 -2.00 -65.46 41.25
N CYS A 334 -2.59 -64.28 41.01
CA CYS A 334 -3.72 -64.07 40.09
C CYS A 334 -3.73 -62.62 39.60
N ASP A 335 -3.77 -62.41 38.28
CA ASP A 335 -3.89 -61.10 37.63
C ASP A 335 -5.36 -60.63 37.56
N ALA A 336 -5.58 -59.32 37.60
CA ALA A 336 -6.91 -58.71 37.44
C ALA A 336 -6.85 -57.24 36.96
N GLU A 337 -6.42 -57.02 35.72
CA GLU A 337 -7.02 -55.96 34.88
C GLU A 337 -8.42 -56.44 34.37
N PRO A 338 -9.29 -55.58 33.79
CA PRO A 338 -9.09 -54.20 33.36
C PRO A 338 -10.20 -53.21 33.81
N VAL A 339 -10.11 -51.95 33.39
CA VAL A 339 -11.03 -51.29 32.42
C VAL A 339 -10.76 -49.78 32.42
N TYR A 340 -10.36 -49.26 31.26
CA TYR A 340 -10.37 -47.82 30.98
C TYR A 340 -11.77 -47.44 30.45
N ALA A 341 -12.38 -46.40 31.01
CA ALA A 341 -13.59 -45.78 30.47
C ALA A 341 -13.29 -44.29 30.23
N GLY A 342 -13.25 -43.87 28.97
CA GLY A 342 -12.99 -42.48 28.59
C GLY A 342 -14.27 -41.70 28.32
N TRP A 343 -14.18 -40.38 28.53
CA TRP A 343 -15.03 -39.32 27.99
C TRP A 343 -14.14 -38.10 27.73
#